data_AF-A0A2M9ZVF3-F1
#
_entry.id   AF-A0A2M9ZVF3-F1
#
_cell.length_a   1.000
_cell.length_b   1.000
_cell.length_c   1.000
_cell.angle_alpha   90.00
_cell.angle_beta   90.00
_cell.angle_gamma   90.00
#
_symmetry.space_group_name_H-M   'P 1'
#
loop_
_entity.id
_entity.type
_entity.pdbx_description
1 polymer ?
#
loop_
_entity_poly.entity_id
_entity_poly.type
_entity_poly.pdbx_seq_one_letter_code
_entity_poly.pdbx_strand_id
1 'polypeptide(L)'
;MSLFRGKNFALLFQFILIFFFVSSGVFAEKKSFVYYIEWKEVKGSRGYVVEVRKAEPPQELFLEKKVSENEIEFSLEAGTYEYRIAALNRFGKPSAFTNWTNFKVEQDRPKAVAMAEKEEASKGIKTSKFVWIPGTGYYSKGERWKSYGIWAWFGFLAYLGNSERESGNILASKPLNDPMNIGILSLNLPSAFTLYLWQARENDKKEYEIHQNNQVLLGGAAIVSVALSLWLENKLPQGDTVQFKVSPDRGGNLNTFANTGFSQNRWEVQYTRSF
;
A
#
# COMPACT_ATOMS: atom_id res chain seq x y z
N MET A 1 50.80 14.90 48.93
CA MET A 1 49.45 14.50 48.46
C MET A 1 49.55 13.47 47.32
N SER A 2 50.45 12.50 47.45
CA SER A 2 50.12 11.06 47.53
C SER A 2 48.67 10.73 47.89
N LEU A 3 47.92 10.09 46.98
CA LEU A 3 47.01 8.94 47.20
C LEU A 3 46.18 8.64 45.93
N PHE A 4 46.79 8.07 44.90
CA PHE A 4 46.11 7.20 43.91
C PHE A 4 47.18 6.31 43.26
N ARG A 5 47.93 5.60 44.12
CA ARG A 5 49.08 4.78 43.75
C ARG A 5 48.65 3.31 43.77
N GLY A 6 48.78 2.64 42.62
CA GLY A 6 48.88 1.18 42.52
C GLY A 6 47.62 0.44 42.09
N LYS A 7 46.56 0.40 42.92
CA LYS A 7 45.50 -0.63 42.75
C LYS A 7 44.50 -0.36 41.62
N ASN A 8 44.02 0.87 41.46
CA ASN A 8 42.99 1.18 40.46
C ASN A 8 43.55 1.25 39.03
N PHE A 9 44.82 1.64 38.88
CA PHE A 9 45.52 1.62 37.59
C PHE A 9 45.81 0.18 37.14
N ALA A 10 46.21 -0.70 38.08
CA ALA A 10 46.42 -2.11 37.79
C ALA A 10 45.12 -2.83 37.37
N LEU A 11 43.99 -2.52 38.01
CA LEU A 11 42.68 -3.07 37.65
C LEU A 11 42.21 -2.60 36.27
N LEU A 12 42.37 -1.32 35.94
CA LEU A 12 42.05 -0.79 34.60
C LEU A 12 42.96 -1.39 33.52
N PHE A 13 44.25 -1.53 33.80
CA PHE A 13 45.21 -2.14 32.87
C PHE A 13 44.93 -3.64 32.65
N GLN A 14 44.55 -4.38 33.70
CA GLN A 14 44.11 -5.79 33.58
C GLN A 14 42.81 -5.91 32.78
N PHE A 15 41.85 -4.99 32.94
CA PHE A 15 40.61 -5.01 32.17
C PHE A 15 40.87 -4.79 30.67
N ILE A 16 41.78 -3.87 30.32
CA ILE A 16 42.16 -3.59 28.92
C ILE A 16 42.92 -4.78 28.29
N LEU A 17 43.80 -5.45 29.05
CA LEU A 17 44.51 -6.64 28.58
C LEU A 17 43.55 -7.82 28.35
N ILE A 18 42.55 -8.02 29.20
CA ILE A 18 41.52 -9.05 29.00
C ILE A 18 40.67 -8.73 27.76
N PHE A 19 40.35 -7.45 27.52
CA PHE A 19 39.60 -7.04 26.33
C PHE A 19 40.36 -7.25 25.02
N PHE A 20 41.69 -7.10 25.03
CA PHE A 20 42.53 -7.35 23.85
C PHE A 20 42.83 -8.83 23.61
N PHE A 21 42.82 -9.70 24.63
CA PHE A 21 43.04 -11.13 24.44
C PHE A 21 41.83 -11.87 23.83
N VAL A 22 40.61 -11.33 23.98
CA VAL A 22 39.38 -11.97 23.47
C VAL A 22 39.14 -11.73 21.97
N SER A 23 39.90 -10.83 21.30
CA SER A 23 39.72 -10.58 19.86
C SER A 23 40.45 -11.55 18.93
N SER A 24 41.19 -12.53 19.49
CA SER A 24 41.97 -13.49 18.70
C SER A 24 41.12 -14.71 18.33
N GLY A 25 40.47 -14.67 17.16
CA GLY A 25 40.07 -15.89 16.47
C GLY A 25 38.61 -15.98 16.03
N VAL A 26 38.16 -15.06 15.18
CA VAL A 26 37.09 -15.39 14.23
C VAL A 26 37.76 -16.02 13.02
N PHE A 27 38.03 -17.32 13.07
CA PHE A 27 38.25 -18.08 11.84
C PHE A 27 36.90 -18.22 11.16
N ALA A 28 36.70 -17.46 10.07
CA ALA A 28 35.56 -17.65 9.20
C ALA A 28 35.65 -19.07 8.62
N GLU A 29 34.74 -19.94 9.05
CA GLU A 29 34.54 -21.25 8.45
C GLU A 29 34.16 -21.04 6.98
N LYS A 30 35.09 -21.36 6.07
CA LYS A 30 34.86 -21.23 4.63
C LYS A 30 33.84 -22.28 4.21
N LYS A 31 32.60 -21.85 4.03
CA LYS A 31 31.51 -22.71 3.57
C LYS A 31 31.71 -23.01 2.09
N SER A 32 31.80 -24.29 1.76
CA SER A 32 31.90 -24.79 0.39
C SER A 32 30.52 -25.26 -0.09
N PHE A 33 30.18 -24.94 -1.34
CA PHE A 33 28.90 -25.22 -1.97
C PHE A 33 29.11 -26.12 -3.19
N VAL A 34 28.29 -27.16 -3.34
CA VAL A 34 28.32 -28.04 -4.52
C VAL A 34 27.62 -27.34 -5.68
N TYR A 35 28.31 -27.25 -6.81
CA TYR A 35 27.82 -26.64 -8.04
C TYR A 35 27.80 -27.67 -9.16
N TYR A 36 26.77 -27.60 -10.00
CA TYR A 36 26.54 -28.48 -11.14
C TYR A 36 26.52 -27.64 -12.41
N ILE A 37 27.34 -28.00 -13.39
CA ILE A 37 27.35 -27.37 -14.72
C ILE A 37 27.11 -28.45 -15.77
N GLU A 38 26.17 -28.18 -16.67
CA GLU A 38 25.85 -29.03 -17.83
C GLU A 38 26.02 -28.21 -19.12
N TRP A 39 26.54 -28.84 -20.17
CA TRP A 39 26.69 -28.23 -21.49
C TRP A 39 26.19 -29.15 -22.61
N LYS A 40 26.01 -28.55 -23.79
CA LYS A 40 25.62 -29.28 -25.00
C LYS A 40 26.75 -30.19 -25.45
N GLU A 41 26.41 -31.45 -25.70
CA GLU A 41 27.36 -32.46 -26.18
C GLU A 41 27.91 -32.11 -27.57
N VAL A 42 29.23 -32.28 -27.74
CA VAL A 42 29.92 -32.18 -29.02
C VAL A 42 30.11 -33.60 -29.58
N LYS A 43 29.38 -33.90 -30.66
CA LYS A 43 29.43 -35.21 -31.33
C LYS A 43 30.87 -35.56 -31.75
N GLY A 44 31.35 -36.73 -31.33
CA GLY A 44 32.69 -37.23 -31.65
C GLY A 44 33.80 -36.81 -30.67
N SER A 45 33.45 -36.14 -29.57
CA SER A 45 34.38 -35.88 -28.47
C SER A 45 34.58 -37.14 -27.60
N ARG A 46 35.77 -37.31 -26.99
CA ARG A 46 36.04 -38.39 -26.01
C ARG A 46 35.91 -37.91 -24.55
N GLY A 47 35.50 -36.67 -24.35
CA GLY A 47 35.42 -36.00 -23.06
C GLY A 47 35.66 -34.50 -23.20
N TYR A 48 35.77 -33.81 -22.07
CA TYR A 48 35.89 -32.37 -21.96
C TYR A 48 36.92 -31.99 -20.89
N VAL A 49 37.51 -30.80 -21.04
CA VAL A 49 38.29 -30.13 -20.00
C VAL A 49 37.51 -28.91 -19.55
N VAL A 50 37.26 -28.83 -18.25
CA VAL A 50 36.60 -27.69 -17.61
C VAL A 50 37.64 -26.97 -16.77
N GLU A 51 37.78 -25.67 -17.03
CA GLU A 51 38.63 -24.77 -16.23
C GLU A 51 37.77 -23.75 -15.52
N VAL A 52 38.04 -23.53 -14.24
CA VAL A 52 37.38 -22.54 -13.39
C VAL A 52 38.45 -21.65 -12.78
N ARG A 53 38.26 -20.32 -12.84
CA ARG A 53 39.14 -19.33 -12.24
C ARG A 53 38.35 -18.33 -11.40
N LYS A 54 39.03 -17.68 -10.46
CA LYS A 54 38.45 -16.53 -9.75
C LYS A 54 38.35 -15.34 -10.69
N ALA A 55 37.22 -14.62 -10.64
CA ALA A 55 37.03 -13.40 -11.44
C ALA A 55 37.86 -12.22 -10.89
N GLU A 56 38.16 -12.23 -9.59
CA GLU A 56 38.97 -11.21 -8.94
C GLU A 56 40.48 -11.38 -9.23
N PRO A 57 41.23 -10.30 -9.49
CA PRO A 57 42.68 -10.37 -9.64
C PRO A 57 43.36 -10.63 -8.27
N PRO A 58 44.38 -11.50 -8.19
CA PRO A 58 45.01 -12.24 -9.28
C PRO A 58 44.10 -13.36 -9.82
N GLN A 59 43.98 -13.45 -11.14
CA GLN A 59 43.17 -14.45 -11.86
C GLN A 59 43.81 -15.83 -11.73
N GLU A 60 43.66 -16.43 -10.55
CA GLU A 60 44.20 -17.73 -10.21
C GLU A 60 43.27 -18.83 -10.74
N LEU A 61 43.86 -19.83 -11.40
CA LEU A 61 43.15 -21.01 -11.85
C LEU A 61 42.80 -21.85 -10.62
N PHE A 62 41.50 -22.00 -10.38
CA PHE A 62 40.97 -22.66 -9.19
C PHE A 62 40.80 -24.16 -9.41
N LEU A 63 40.35 -24.56 -10.60
CA LEU A 63 40.09 -25.96 -10.93
C LEU A 63 40.36 -26.21 -12.42
N GLU A 64 41.07 -27.29 -12.72
CA GLU A 64 41.13 -27.90 -14.06
C GLU A 64 40.76 -29.38 -13.91
N LYS A 65 39.66 -29.81 -14.53
CA LYS A 65 39.19 -31.20 -14.45
C LYS A 65 38.82 -31.73 -15.83
N LYS A 66 39.25 -32.96 -16.11
CA LYS A 66 38.88 -33.71 -17.31
C LYS A 66 37.70 -34.62 -16.99
N VAL A 67 36.63 -34.53 -17.76
CA VAL A 67 35.40 -35.32 -17.59
C VAL A 67 35.04 -36.03 -18.88
N SER A 68 34.50 -37.24 -18.80
CA SER A 68 34.01 -37.99 -19.98
C SER A 68 32.61 -37.58 -20.40
N GLU A 69 31.81 -37.12 -19.45
CA GLU A 69 30.41 -36.75 -19.63
C GLU A 69 30.27 -35.24 -19.84
N ASN A 70 29.11 -34.79 -20.33
CA ASN A 70 28.80 -33.38 -20.60
C ASN A 70 28.30 -32.62 -19.35
N GLU A 71 28.63 -33.14 -18.18
CA GLU A 71 28.29 -32.60 -16.87
C GLU A 71 29.49 -32.68 -15.91
N ILE A 72 29.51 -31.79 -14.92
CA ILE A 72 30.50 -31.80 -13.86
C ILE A 72 29.90 -31.27 -12.56
N GLU A 73 30.16 -32.01 -11.49
CA GLU A 73 29.93 -31.57 -10.11
C GLU A 73 31.26 -31.22 -9.44
N PHE A 74 31.30 -30.07 -8.79
CA PHE A 74 32.45 -29.61 -8.02
C PHE A 74 32.04 -28.65 -6.90
N SER A 75 32.85 -28.57 -5.85
CA SER A 75 32.58 -27.75 -4.67
C SER A 75 33.36 -26.43 -4.74
N LEU A 76 32.67 -25.29 -4.67
CA LEU A 76 33.26 -23.95 -4.67
C LEU A 76 32.91 -23.16 -3.40
N GLU A 77 33.81 -22.32 -2.94
CA GLU A 77 33.53 -21.32 -1.90
C GLU A 77 32.65 -20.19 -2.48
N ALA A 78 31.88 -19.50 -1.62
CA ALA A 78 31.11 -18.33 -2.05
C ALA A 78 32.03 -17.26 -2.68
N GLY A 79 31.70 -16.82 -3.89
CA GLY A 79 32.54 -15.91 -4.66
C GLY A 79 32.12 -15.78 -6.12
N THR A 80 32.82 -14.92 -6.85
CA THR A 80 32.61 -14.71 -8.30
C THR A 80 33.67 -15.49 -9.08
N TYR A 81 33.22 -16.36 -9.98
CA TYR A 81 34.09 -17.23 -10.76
C TYR A 81 33.77 -17.14 -12.25
N GLU A 82 34.74 -17.52 -13.05
CA GLU A 82 34.58 -17.71 -14.48
C GLU A 82 34.93 -19.15 -14.84
N TYR A 83 34.18 -19.74 -15.76
CA TYR A 83 34.50 -21.05 -16.31
C TYR A 83 34.62 -21.01 -17.84
N ARG A 84 35.40 -21.95 -18.38
CA ARG A 84 35.45 -22.26 -19.81
C ARG A 84 35.61 -23.76 -20.02
N ILE A 85 35.20 -24.22 -21.20
CA ILE A 85 35.14 -25.64 -21.55
C ILE A 85 35.84 -25.86 -22.89
N ALA A 86 36.58 -26.96 -23.03
CA ALA A 86 37.11 -27.43 -24.31
C ALA A 86 36.79 -28.91 -24.50
N ALA A 87 36.37 -29.30 -25.71
CA ALA A 87 36.21 -30.71 -26.06
C ALA A 87 37.56 -31.39 -26.25
N LEU A 88 37.67 -32.66 -25.86
CA LEU A 88 38.86 -33.48 -26.07
C LEU A 88 38.75 -34.23 -27.39
N ASN A 89 39.81 -34.13 -28.21
CA ASN A 89 39.92 -34.89 -29.44
C ASN A 89 40.22 -36.38 -29.18
N ARG A 90 40.30 -37.18 -30.26
CA ARG A 90 40.62 -38.62 -30.18
C ARG A 90 41.94 -38.96 -29.47
N PHE A 91 42.84 -37.98 -29.34
CA PHE A 91 44.15 -38.09 -28.71
C PHE A 91 44.19 -37.45 -27.30
N GLY A 92 43.05 -37.04 -26.74
CA GLY A 92 42.97 -36.44 -25.41
C GLY A 92 43.55 -35.03 -25.31
N LYS A 93 43.71 -34.31 -26.43
CA LYS A 93 44.12 -32.90 -26.47
C LYS A 93 42.89 -31.99 -26.53
N PRO A 94 42.88 -30.86 -25.78
CA PRO A 94 41.79 -29.90 -25.85
C PRO A 94 41.73 -29.26 -27.25
N SER A 95 40.51 -29.09 -27.75
CA SER A 95 40.22 -28.34 -28.97
C SER A 95 40.16 -26.83 -28.70
N ALA A 96 39.33 -26.09 -29.44
CA ALA A 96 38.99 -24.72 -29.10
C ALA A 96 38.27 -24.65 -27.74
N PHE A 97 38.69 -23.71 -26.90
CA PHE A 97 38.01 -23.35 -25.65
C PHE A 97 36.83 -22.41 -25.94
N THR A 98 35.80 -22.48 -25.11
CA THR A 98 34.73 -21.48 -25.06
C THR A 98 35.23 -20.15 -24.48
N ASN A 99 34.47 -19.08 -24.73
CA ASN A 99 34.67 -17.82 -24.00
C ASN A 99 34.44 -18.04 -22.50
N TRP A 100 35.15 -17.26 -21.68
CA TRP A 100 34.95 -17.24 -20.23
C TRP A 100 33.52 -16.79 -19.90
N THR A 101 32.81 -17.60 -19.11
CA THR A 101 31.44 -17.32 -18.67
C THR A 101 31.44 -17.03 -17.18
N ASN A 102 30.91 -15.87 -16.80
CA ASN A 102 30.82 -15.41 -15.41
C ASN A 102 29.66 -16.06 -14.67
N PHE A 103 29.90 -16.53 -13.45
CA PHE A 103 28.87 -17.00 -12.53
C PHE A 103 29.20 -16.62 -11.08
N LYS A 104 28.14 -16.41 -10.28
CA LYS A 104 28.26 -16.01 -8.88
C LYS A 104 27.74 -17.14 -8.00
N VAL A 105 28.60 -17.61 -7.09
CA VAL A 105 28.23 -18.58 -6.05
C VAL A 105 27.74 -17.78 -4.85
N GLU A 106 26.42 -17.55 -4.79
CA GLU A 106 25.76 -16.93 -3.66
C GLU A 106 25.34 -17.99 -2.64
N GLN A 107 25.21 -17.58 -1.36
CA GLN A 107 24.65 -18.42 -0.31
C GLN A 107 23.16 -18.65 -0.62
N ASP A 108 22.86 -19.69 -1.38
CA ASP A 108 21.50 -20.04 -1.74
C ASP A 108 20.78 -20.54 -0.47
N ARG A 109 19.95 -19.68 0.13
CA ARG A 109 19.01 -20.13 1.16
C ARG A 109 18.00 -21.04 0.45
N PRO A 110 17.74 -22.26 0.94
CA PRO A 110 16.88 -23.20 0.23
C PRO A 110 15.51 -22.58 -0.05
N LYS A 111 15.11 -22.60 -1.33
CA LYS A 111 13.89 -21.99 -1.89
C LYS A 111 12.58 -22.40 -1.18
N ALA A 112 12.60 -23.45 -0.37
CA ALA A 112 11.48 -23.86 0.47
C ALA A 112 11.16 -22.86 1.60
N VAL A 113 12.17 -22.20 2.18
CA VAL A 113 11.96 -21.20 3.24
C VAL A 113 11.52 -19.87 2.64
N ALA A 114 11.96 -19.52 1.43
CA ALA A 114 11.53 -18.29 0.74
C ALA A 114 10.05 -18.30 0.32
N MET A 115 9.47 -19.49 0.05
CA MET A 115 8.02 -19.62 -0.20
C MET A 115 7.21 -19.58 1.10
N ALA A 116 7.68 -20.23 2.17
CA ALA A 116 7.07 -20.13 3.49
C ALA A 116 7.17 -18.71 4.08
N GLU A 117 8.27 -18.00 3.85
CA GLU A 117 8.49 -16.61 4.28
C GLU A 117 7.75 -15.62 3.37
N LYS A 118 7.44 -15.95 2.09
CA LYS A 118 6.48 -15.19 1.28
C LYS A 118 5.04 -15.39 1.75
N GLU A 119 4.67 -16.60 2.17
CA GLU A 119 3.35 -16.86 2.77
C GLU A 119 3.22 -16.21 4.16
N GLU A 120 4.27 -16.24 4.99
CA GLU A 120 4.31 -15.53 6.28
C GLU A 120 4.48 -14.02 6.12
N ALA A 121 5.19 -13.52 5.11
CA ALA A 121 5.19 -12.10 4.75
C ALA A 121 3.83 -11.67 4.19
N SER A 122 3.10 -12.53 3.47
CA SER A 122 1.72 -12.23 3.04
C SER A 122 0.74 -12.22 4.22
N LYS A 123 0.95 -13.06 5.24
CA LYS A 123 0.23 -13.04 6.52
C LYS A 123 0.71 -11.90 7.44
N GLY A 124 1.92 -11.39 7.21
CA GLY A 124 2.61 -10.31 7.94
C GLY A 124 2.48 -8.93 7.30
N ILE A 125 1.87 -8.81 6.11
CA ILE A 125 1.29 -7.54 5.67
C ILE A 125 0.11 -7.32 6.61
N LYS A 126 0.38 -6.70 7.76
CA LYS A 126 -0.59 -5.82 8.39
C LYS A 126 -0.96 -4.85 7.28
N THR A 127 -2.02 -5.13 6.54
CA THR A 127 -2.78 -4.11 5.84
C THR A 127 -3.26 -3.21 6.96
N SER A 128 -2.40 -2.29 7.40
CA SER A 128 -2.87 -1.15 8.15
C SER A 128 -3.86 -0.52 7.18
N LYS A 129 -5.15 -0.75 7.43
CA LYS A 129 -6.21 0.00 6.80
C LYS A 129 -6.03 1.40 7.34
N PHE A 130 -5.06 2.13 6.79
CA PHE A 130 -4.83 3.52 7.09
C PHE A 130 -6.03 4.23 6.48
N VAL A 131 -7.02 4.51 7.32
CA VAL A 131 -8.15 5.34 6.95
C VAL A 131 -7.63 6.77 6.95
N TRP A 132 -7.44 7.33 5.75
CA TRP A 132 -7.08 8.73 5.63
C TRP A 132 -8.24 9.59 6.14
N ILE A 133 -7.91 10.56 6.99
CA ILE A 133 -8.85 11.54 7.49
C ILE A 133 -8.38 12.91 7.00
N PRO A 134 -9.28 13.77 6.49
CA PRO A 134 -8.93 15.13 6.08
C PRO A 134 -8.10 15.86 7.14
N GLY A 135 -7.03 16.54 6.74
CA GLY A 135 -6.12 17.26 7.63
C GLY A 135 -4.99 16.41 8.23
N THR A 136 -5.02 15.07 8.14
CA THR A 136 -3.95 14.22 8.70
C THR A 136 -2.60 14.40 7.99
N GLY A 137 -2.60 14.75 6.70
CA GLY A 137 -1.37 15.05 5.96
C GLY A 137 -0.65 16.27 6.53
N TYR A 138 -1.37 17.32 6.92
CA TYR A 138 -0.79 18.50 7.55
C TYR A 138 -0.28 18.23 8.96
N TYR A 139 -1.00 17.38 9.71
CA TYR A 139 -0.60 17.00 11.06
C TYR A 139 0.75 16.26 11.05
N SER A 140 0.95 15.35 10.08
CA SER A 140 2.22 14.64 9.91
C SER A 140 3.40 15.53 9.49
N LYS A 141 3.13 16.65 8.79
CA LYS A 141 4.13 17.63 8.35
C LYS A 141 4.46 18.70 9.41
N GLY A 142 3.86 18.61 10.61
CA GLY A 142 4.03 19.61 11.68
C GLY A 142 3.18 20.88 11.52
N GLU A 143 2.39 21.00 10.45
CA GLU A 143 1.54 22.16 10.15
C GLU A 143 0.17 22.06 10.83
N ARG A 144 0.16 21.98 12.17
CA ARG A 144 -1.07 21.70 12.96
C ARG A 144 -2.18 22.72 12.75
N TRP A 145 -1.84 23.99 12.54
CA TRP A 145 -2.81 25.06 12.29
C TRP A 145 -3.68 24.80 11.06
N LYS A 146 -3.07 24.37 9.94
CA LYS A 146 -3.80 24.04 8.71
C LYS A 146 -4.72 22.84 8.91
N SER A 147 -4.28 21.87 9.72
CA SER A 147 -5.11 20.74 10.13
C SER A 147 -6.34 21.25 10.88
N TYR A 148 -6.17 22.02 11.95
CA TYR A 148 -7.31 22.57 12.69
C TYR A 148 -8.25 23.41 11.83
N GLY A 149 -7.73 24.17 10.86
CA GLY A 149 -8.55 24.89 9.89
C GLY A 149 -9.47 23.98 9.08
N ILE A 150 -8.95 22.85 8.58
CA ILE A 150 -9.74 21.85 7.85
C ILE A 150 -10.82 21.23 8.73
N TRP A 151 -10.46 20.83 9.96
CA TRP A 151 -11.41 20.22 10.89
C TRP A 151 -12.48 21.22 11.36
N ALA A 152 -12.10 22.47 11.62
CA ALA A 152 -13.04 23.54 11.96
C ALA A 152 -14.01 23.82 10.81
N TRP A 153 -13.52 23.81 9.56
CA TRP A 153 -14.35 23.95 8.38
C TRP A 153 -15.38 22.82 8.25
N PHE A 154 -14.96 21.56 8.42
CA PHE A 154 -15.89 20.43 8.42
C PHE A 154 -16.88 20.48 9.59
N GLY A 155 -16.44 20.91 10.77
CA GLY A 155 -17.32 21.15 11.91
C GLY A 155 -18.37 22.23 11.61
N PHE A 156 -17.98 23.32 10.94
CA PHE A 156 -18.89 24.38 10.53
C PHE A 156 -19.92 23.88 9.49
N LEU A 157 -19.49 23.13 8.47
CA LEU A 157 -20.39 22.53 7.50
C LEU A 157 -21.38 21.54 8.16
N ALA A 158 -20.90 20.74 9.11
CA ALA A 158 -21.76 19.81 9.86
C ALA A 158 -22.79 20.55 10.72
N TYR A 159 -22.39 21.65 11.37
CA TYR A 159 -23.29 22.50 12.13
C TYR A 159 -24.40 23.09 11.25
N LEU A 160 -24.02 23.70 10.11
CA LEU A 160 -24.99 24.24 9.15
C LEU A 160 -25.92 23.15 8.62
N GLY A 161 -25.37 21.98 8.26
CA GLY A 161 -26.17 20.85 7.78
C GLY A 161 -27.19 20.38 8.81
N ASN A 162 -26.80 20.29 10.09
CA ASN A 162 -27.73 19.90 11.15
C ASN A 162 -28.81 20.96 11.42
N SER A 163 -28.45 22.25 11.37
CA SER A 163 -29.39 23.37 11.49
C SER A 163 -30.47 23.33 10.39
N GLU A 164 -30.07 23.13 9.13
CA GLU A 164 -31.01 23.00 8.01
C GLU A 164 -31.90 21.77 8.16
N ARG A 165 -31.34 20.65 8.65
CA ARG A 165 -32.10 19.41 8.92
C ARG A 165 -33.14 19.61 10.01
N GLU A 166 -32.79 20.27 11.10
CA GLU A 166 -33.69 20.56 12.20
C GLU A 166 -34.84 21.47 11.76
N SER A 167 -34.52 22.52 11.01
CA SER A 167 -35.52 23.44 10.43
C SER A 167 -36.51 22.70 9.51
N GLY A 168 -36.00 21.83 8.64
CA GLY A 168 -36.84 20.96 7.81
C GLY A 168 -37.73 20.01 8.61
N ASN A 169 -37.21 19.42 9.70
CA ASN A 169 -37.98 18.53 10.57
C ASN A 169 -39.10 19.27 11.31
N ILE A 170 -38.86 20.50 11.76
CA ILE A 170 -39.87 21.33 12.41
C ILE A 170 -41.03 21.57 11.43
N LEU A 171 -40.74 21.91 10.18
CA LEU A 171 -41.78 22.09 9.16
C LEU A 171 -42.52 20.78 8.88
N ALA A 172 -41.81 19.67 8.70
CA ALA A 172 -42.42 18.36 8.42
C ALA A 172 -43.30 17.85 9.56
N SER A 173 -42.98 18.20 10.81
CA SER A 173 -43.72 17.75 11.99
C SER A 173 -45.00 18.57 12.29
N LYS A 174 -45.24 19.68 11.58
CA LYS A 174 -46.46 20.47 11.77
C LYS A 174 -47.71 19.63 11.43
N PRO A 175 -48.72 19.56 12.32
CA PRO A 175 -49.94 18.78 12.08
C PRO A 175 -50.70 19.21 10.82
N LEU A 176 -50.64 20.50 10.47
CA LEU A 176 -51.30 21.05 9.30
C LEU A 176 -50.60 20.70 7.97
N ASN A 177 -49.40 20.12 8.00
CA ASN A 177 -48.75 19.63 6.79
C ASN A 177 -49.21 18.24 6.36
N ASP A 178 -49.91 17.51 7.23
CA ASP A 178 -50.60 16.28 6.89
C ASP A 178 -51.90 16.59 6.11
N PRO A 179 -52.01 16.14 4.85
CA PRO A 179 -53.22 16.37 4.05
C PRO A 179 -54.47 15.74 4.67
N MET A 180 -54.34 14.67 5.46
CA MET A 180 -55.47 14.04 6.14
C MET A 180 -56.06 14.95 7.22
N ASN A 181 -55.20 15.64 7.97
CA ASN A 181 -55.64 16.60 8.99
C ASN A 181 -56.37 17.78 8.34
N ILE A 182 -55.87 18.31 7.22
CA ILE A 182 -56.59 19.34 6.47
C ILE A 182 -57.92 18.80 5.94
N GLY A 183 -57.94 17.57 5.41
CA GLY A 183 -59.14 16.92 4.88
C GLY A 183 -60.23 16.69 5.93
N ILE A 184 -59.87 16.38 7.17
CA ILE A 184 -60.83 16.25 8.28
C ILE A 184 -61.33 17.64 8.72
N LEU A 185 -60.44 18.62 8.82
CA LEU A 185 -60.80 19.99 9.19
C LEU A 185 -61.71 20.64 8.14
N SER A 186 -61.50 20.36 6.86
CA SER A 186 -62.27 20.95 5.76
C SER A 186 -63.74 20.50 5.73
N LEU A 187 -64.08 19.37 6.37
CA LEU A 187 -65.47 18.92 6.48
C LEU A 187 -66.34 19.87 7.32
N ASN A 188 -65.73 20.60 8.25
CA ASN A 188 -66.43 21.48 9.20
C ASN A 188 -66.08 22.97 9.01
N LEU A 189 -65.14 23.30 8.12
CA LEU A 189 -64.69 24.67 7.88
C LEU A 189 -65.29 25.23 6.57
N PRO A 190 -65.57 26.55 6.51
CA PRO A 190 -65.92 27.19 5.25
C PRO A 190 -64.83 27.02 4.18
N SER A 191 -65.24 27.04 2.91
CA SER A 191 -64.34 26.82 1.76
C SER A 191 -63.15 27.78 1.73
N ALA A 192 -63.35 29.05 2.09
CA ALA A 192 -62.28 30.04 2.16
C ALA A 192 -61.19 29.67 3.18
N PHE A 193 -61.56 29.16 4.35
CA PHE A 193 -60.61 28.69 5.36
C PHE A 193 -59.90 27.41 4.92
N THR A 194 -60.61 26.51 4.25
CA THR A 194 -60.00 25.30 3.67
C THR A 194 -58.93 25.65 2.64
N LEU A 195 -59.21 26.61 1.75
CA LEU A 195 -58.23 27.10 0.77
C LEU A 195 -57.02 27.75 1.46
N TYR A 196 -57.25 28.52 2.53
CA TYR A 196 -56.17 29.09 3.32
C TYR A 196 -55.26 28.02 3.94
N LEU A 197 -55.82 26.94 4.51
CA LEU A 197 -55.04 25.84 5.07
C LEU A 197 -54.19 25.12 4.00
N TRP A 198 -54.77 24.87 2.82
CA TRP A 198 -54.02 24.30 1.70
C TRP A 198 -52.91 25.24 1.21
N GLN A 199 -53.18 26.54 1.14
CA GLN A 199 -52.18 27.53 0.76
C GLN A 199 -51.05 27.62 1.79
N ALA A 200 -51.37 27.60 3.08
CA ALA A 200 -50.38 27.59 4.16
C ALA A 200 -49.48 26.35 4.08
N ARG A 201 -50.07 25.17 3.85
CA ARG A 201 -49.32 23.93 3.62
C ARG A 201 -48.40 24.03 2.41
N GLU A 202 -48.86 24.61 1.30
CA GLU A 202 -48.03 24.73 0.10
C GLU A 202 -46.84 25.67 0.34
N ASN A 203 -47.02 26.72 1.14
CA ASN A 203 -45.92 27.60 1.56
C ASN A 203 -44.91 26.87 2.45
N ASP A 204 -45.40 26.12 3.44
CA ASP A 204 -44.54 25.30 4.32
C ASP A 204 -43.77 24.24 3.51
N LYS A 205 -44.40 23.64 2.49
CA LYS A 205 -43.76 22.68 1.59
C LYS A 205 -42.63 23.32 0.78
N LYS A 206 -42.83 24.54 0.27
CA LYS A 206 -41.77 25.28 -0.44
C LYS A 206 -40.59 25.58 0.48
N GLU A 207 -40.86 26.00 1.71
CA GLU A 207 -39.82 26.26 2.70
C GLU A 207 -39.05 24.97 3.06
N TYR A 208 -39.75 23.85 3.21
CA TYR A 208 -39.14 22.54 3.39
C TYR A 208 -38.24 22.14 2.21
N GLU A 209 -38.69 22.36 0.97
CA GLU A 209 -37.89 22.11 -0.24
C GLU A 209 -36.62 22.96 -0.28
N ILE A 210 -36.67 24.22 0.19
CA ILE A 210 -35.48 25.07 0.32
C ILE A 210 -34.48 24.45 1.31
N HIS A 211 -34.93 24.01 2.48
CA HIS A 211 -34.06 23.36 3.47
C HIS A 211 -33.46 22.03 2.96
N GLN A 212 -34.22 21.25 2.19
CA GLN A 212 -33.73 20.04 1.54
C GLN A 212 -32.65 20.36 0.50
N ASN A 213 -32.87 21.38 -0.34
CA ASN A 213 -31.88 21.82 -1.31
C ASN A 213 -30.62 22.35 -0.64
N ASN A 214 -30.74 23.11 0.45
CA ASN A 214 -29.61 23.58 1.24
C ASN A 214 -28.80 22.41 1.81
N GLN A 215 -29.45 21.37 2.35
CA GLN A 215 -28.77 20.16 2.83
C GLN A 215 -27.99 19.45 1.71
N VAL A 216 -28.57 19.34 0.51
CA VAL A 216 -27.89 18.77 -0.65
C VAL A 216 -26.69 19.62 -1.06
N LEU A 217 -26.83 20.94 -1.07
CA LEU A 217 -25.76 21.87 -1.39
C LEU A 217 -24.62 21.79 -0.37
N LEU A 218 -24.93 21.74 0.93
CA LEU A 218 -23.95 21.58 2.00
C LEU A 218 -23.25 20.22 1.94
N GLY A 219 -23.98 19.15 1.62
CA GLY A 219 -23.39 17.82 1.37
C GLY A 219 -22.43 17.83 0.18
N GLY A 220 -22.83 18.46 -0.93
CA GLY A 220 -21.95 18.67 -2.10
C GLY A 220 -20.70 19.47 -1.75
N ALA A 221 -20.85 20.56 -0.99
CA ALA A 221 -19.73 21.38 -0.52
C ALA A 221 -18.77 20.58 0.37
N ALA A 222 -19.28 19.67 1.22
CA ALA A 222 -18.44 18.79 2.04
C ALA A 222 -17.63 17.82 1.16
N ILE A 223 -18.25 17.20 0.14
CA ILE A 223 -17.54 16.31 -0.80
C ILE A 223 -16.43 17.06 -1.54
N VAL A 224 -16.74 18.25 -2.07
CA VAL A 224 -15.75 19.11 -2.74
C VAL A 224 -14.62 19.51 -1.77
N SER A 225 -14.95 19.80 -0.51
CA SER A 225 -13.96 20.12 0.52
C SER A 225 -13.02 18.94 0.81
N VAL A 226 -13.52 17.70 0.79
CA VAL A 226 -12.68 16.50 0.91
C VAL A 226 -11.73 16.38 -0.29
N ALA A 227 -12.23 16.57 -1.50
CA ALA A 227 -11.41 16.52 -2.71
C ALA A 227 -10.32 17.61 -2.72
N LEU A 228 -10.66 18.83 -2.30
CA LEU A 228 -9.71 19.93 -2.13
C LEU A 228 -8.67 19.62 -1.05
N SER A 229 -9.07 19.03 0.07
CA SER A 229 -8.14 18.60 1.12
C SER A 229 -7.14 17.55 0.61
N LEU A 230 -7.59 16.59 -0.21
CA LEU A 230 -6.71 15.60 -0.84
C LEU A 230 -5.71 16.24 -1.81
N TRP A 231 -6.18 17.19 -2.62
CA TRP A 231 -5.36 17.94 -3.57
C TRP A 231 -4.30 18.77 -2.85
N LEU A 232 -4.70 19.57 -1.86
CA LEU A 232 -3.81 20.45 -1.10
C LEU A 232 -2.78 19.67 -0.27
N GLU A 233 -3.09 18.45 0.16
CA GLU A 233 -2.16 17.59 0.90
C GLU A 233 -1.10 16.89 0.01
N ASN A 234 -1.19 17.03 -1.32
CA ASN A 234 -0.43 16.26 -2.31
C ASN A 234 -0.54 14.74 -2.07
N LYS A 235 -1.72 14.29 -1.62
CA LYS A 235 -2.02 12.88 -1.34
C LYS A 235 -2.76 12.20 -2.49
N LEU A 236 -3.05 12.93 -3.58
CA LEU A 236 -3.53 12.34 -4.83
C LEU A 236 -2.41 11.47 -5.42
N PRO A 237 -2.60 10.15 -5.58
CA PRO A 237 -1.63 9.29 -6.25
C PRO A 237 -1.44 9.75 -7.70
N GLN A 238 -0.20 9.80 -8.18
CA GLN A 238 0.08 10.06 -9.59
C GLN A 238 -0.64 9.01 -10.47
N GLY A 239 -1.62 9.43 -11.26
CA GLY A 239 -2.38 8.56 -12.17
C GLY A 239 -3.81 8.19 -11.73
N ASP A 240 -4.24 8.59 -10.53
CA ASP A 240 -5.60 8.30 -10.06
C ASP A 240 -6.57 9.41 -10.42
N THR A 241 -7.72 9.04 -10.99
CA THR A 241 -8.80 9.97 -11.31
C THR A 241 -9.99 9.69 -10.40
N VAL A 242 -10.44 10.73 -9.68
CA VAL A 242 -11.68 10.68 -8.90
C VAL A 242 -12.78 11.27 -9.76
N GLN A 243 -13.72 10.44 -10.19
CA GLN A 243 -14.88 10.88 -10.96
C GLN A 243 -16.07 11.03 -10.02
N PHE A 244 -16.63 12.24 -9.98
CA PHE A 244 -17.86 12.53 -9.27
C PHE A 244 -19.01 12.49 -10.27
N LYS A 245 -19.89 11.50 -10.14
CA LYS A 245 -21.07 11.41 -10.99
C LYS A 245 -22.30 11.66 -10.13
N VAL A 246 -23.00 12.75 -10.46
CA VAL A 246 -24.33 13.03 -9.92
C VAL A 246 -25.33 12.52 -10.93
N SER A 247 -25.99 11.42 -10.61
CA SER A 247 -27.08 10.91 -11.43
C SER A 247 -28.41 11.33 -10.80
N PRO A 248 -29.21 12.19 -11.46
CA PRO A 248 -30.59 12.35 -11.07
C PRO A 248 -31.32 11.03 -11.34
N ASP A 249 -32.13 10.58 -10.38
CA ASP A 249 -32.95 9.37 -10.54
C ASP A 249 -33.84 9.52 -11.79
N ARG A 250 -33.52 8.81 -12.87
CA ARG A 250 -34.50 8.56 -13.93
C ARG A 250 -35.36 7.41 -13.44
N GLY A 251 -36.57 7.75 -12.99
CA GLY A 251 -37.57 6.80 -12.53
C GLY A 251 -37.64 5.57 -13.41
N GLY A 252 -37.32 4.42 -12.82
CA GLY A 252 -37.33 3.12 -13.46
C GLY A 252 -38.05 2.12 -12.57
N ASN A 253 -39.18 1.62 -13.09
CA ASN A 253 -40.07 0.57 -12.59
C ASN A 253 -41.15 0.96 -11.55
N LEU A 254 -42.38 0.96 -12.06
CA LEU A 254 -43.67 1.25 -11.42
C LEU A 254 -44.10 0.29 -10.29
N ASN A 255 -43.27 -0.66 -9.86
CA ASN A 255 -43.70 -1.71 -8.91
C ASN A 255 -43.08 -1.63 -7.50
N THR A 256 -42.37 -0.55 -7.17
CA THR A 256 -41.69 -0.42 -5.87
C THR A 256 -42.20 0.77 -5.04
N PHE A 257 -43.46 1.19 -5.23
CA PHE A 257 -44.01 2.37 -4.55
C PHE A 257 -44.61 2.12 -3.16
N ALA A 258 -44.43 0.95 -2.55
CA ALA A 258 -45.13 0.64 -1.32
C ALA A 258 -44.36 0.89 -0.01
N ASN A 259 -43.02 1.11 0.02
CA ASN A 259 -42.33 1.14 1.33
C ASN A 259 -41.07 1.98 1.49
N THR A 260 -40.66 2.83 0.55
CA THR A 260 -39.52 3.75 0.76
C THR A 260 -39.84 5.14 0.25
N GLY A 261 -40.50 5.94 1.09
CA GLY A 261 -40.72 7.35 0.84
C GLY A 261 -39.45 8.16 1.08
N PHE A 262 -38.48 8.11 0.15
CA PHE A 262 -37.41 9.11 0.06
C PHE A 262 -36.88 9.13 -1.39
N SER A 263 -37.14 10.21 -2.14
CA SER A 263 -36.39 10.49 -3.36
C SER A 263 -35.01 10.99 -2.96
N GLN A 264 -34.00 10.11 -3.04
CA GLN A 264 -32.63 10.44 -2.67
C GLN A 264 -31.84 10.70 -3.95
N ASN A 265 -31.43 11.95 -4.18
CA ASN A 265 -30.36 12.25 -5.13
C ASN A 265 -29.14 11.41 -4.73
N ARG A 266 -28.83 10.38 -5.54
CA ARG A 266 -27.78 9.41 -5.21
C ARG A 266 -26.45 9.93 -5.76
N TRP A 267 -25.55 10.26 -4.84
CA TRP A 267 -24.18 10.65 -5.17
C TRP A 267 -23.35 9.39 -5.32
N GLU A 268 -22.79 9.15 -6.50
CA GLU A 268 -21.88 8.04 -6.74
C GLU A 268 -20.45 8.56 -6.88
N VAL A 269 -19.58 8.08 -5.99
CA VAL A 269 -18.15 8.38 -6.01
C VAL A 269 -17.44 7.16 -6.59
N GLN A 270 -16.97 7.27 -7.82
CA GLN A 270 -16.22 6.20 -8.47
C GLN A 270 -14.73 6.50 -8.37
N TYR A 271 -14.03 5.70 -7.57
CA TYR A 271 -12.58 5.73 -7.48
C TYR A 271 -11.99 4.73 -8.47
N THR A 272 -11.31 5.23 -9.49
CA THR A 272 -10.60 4.38 -10.45
C THR A 272 -9.11 4.53 -10.23
N ARG A 273 -8.48 3.44 -9.80
CA ARG A 273 -7.03 3.35 -9.62
C ARG A 273 -6.40 2.77 -10.87
N SER A 274 -5.48 3.50 -11.50
CA SER A 274 -4.64 2.94 -12.56
C SER A 274 -3.38 2.35 -11.92
N PHE A 275 -3.03 1.12 -12.31
CA PHE A 275 -1.81 0.43 -11.87
C PHE A 275 -0.76 0.48 -12.97
#